data_AF-Q5YMK1-F1
#
_entry.id   AF-Q5YMK1-F1
#
_cell.length_a   1.000
_cell.length_b   1.000
_cell.length_c   1.000
_cell.angle_alpha   90.00
_cell.angle_beta   90.00
_cell.angle_gamma   90.00
#
_symmetry.space_group_name_H-M   'P 1'
#
loop_
_entity.id
_entity.type
_entity.pdbx_description
1 polymer ?
#
loop_
_entity_poly.entity_id
_entity_poly.type
_entity_poly.pdbx_seq_one_letter_code
_entity_poly.pdbx_strand_id
1 'polypeptide(L)'
;MTSEQGLACDPIVDLDAANAWESLPVRRRRRHRVTVLLDPLDDAAVVAALLDVHDQTGPVVTVHPTPATHSSSALALDILAALGRPVRYLAAEKANAPSSLWHAVRAWVAAEDIERLVVLRAQRLHKDSWNALLDLWRETGVGLVLVCHATSRPAVLAMLPAGVNPRVVAPVSTLLRHFPPERSPDVDAEVEVLPDVPDADVVAFRAEAFRRLSRTDFAQVDEVYRAGMAAACRWLHGHPGPVLPTTRAEEALRRMGPTGVRSLELRRGAEALAQRYDESELRHIAVGLLCLNGPRSSEMHKLPYRFDDDDGLDCFLTGLVADSPTRNHTITLLRGAQAGALLHGLLIQLPGHLTRAAGPGMTGRPITAAVAARIRAGTVSPVHAAALACALFTGFDRHELARIPIAGLSMDAGMLRWNNAERYLFDRSPIWVVTSVPRRARPMLAAARTFLGLRGVEPKKSLFTGAISSAGQIVPTTAARAGIALPTTISAAGSWTGTATAWWVGSPLHNDMDYSR
;
A
#
# COMPACT_ATOMS: atom_id res chain seq x y z
N MET A 1 42.05 17.98 -25.03
CA MET A 1 42.22 16.55 -25.38
C MET A 1 42.39 15.80 -24.07
N THR A 2 41.28 15.26 -23.55
CA THR A 2 41.06 13.82 -23.23
C THR A 2 41.88 13.36 -22.01
N SER A 3 41.33 12.85 -20.91
CA SER A 3 40.14 12.00 -20.77
C SER A 3 39.80 11.77 -19.29
N GLU A 4 38.57 12.12 -18.88
CA GLU A 4 37.88 11.53 -17.72
C GLU A 4 36.94 10.44 -18.25
N GLN A 5 37.17 9.19 -17.84
CA GLN A 5 36.22 8.07 -17.92
C GLN A 5 35.98 7.67 -16.45
N GLY A 6 34.78 7.62 -15.89
CA GLY A 6 33.54 7.13 -16.47
C GLY A 6 33.22 5.75 -15.89
N LEU A 7 33.13 5.62 -14.56
CA LEU A 7 32.62 4.42 -13.90
C LEU A 7 31.12 4.59 -13.65
N ALA A 8 30.34 4.33 -14.71
CA ALA A 8 28.92 4.03 -14.58
C ALA A 8 28.79 2.61 -14.03
N CYS A 9 28.41 2.47 -12.75
CA CYS A 9 27.91 1.21 -12.24
C CYS A 9 26.40 1.15 -12.54
N ASP A 10 26.04 0.43 -13.59
CA ASP A 10 24.65 0.02 -13.81
C ASP A 10 24.20 -0.90 -12.67
N PRO A 11 23.08 -0.62 -11.98
CA PRO A 11 22.52 -1.58 -11.05
C PRO A 11 21.88 -2.71 -11.86
N ILE A 12 22.52 -3.88 -11.80
CA ILE A 12 21.90 -5.15 -12.21
C ILE A 12 20.72 -5.38 -11.27
N VAL A 13 19.54 -4.92 -11.70
CA VAL A 13 18.26 -5.31 -11.10
C VAL A 13 17.98 -6.71 -11.63
N ASP A 14 18.22 -7.72 -10.81
CA ASP A 14 17.79 -9.08 -11.09
C ASP A 14 16.25 -9.12 -11.08
N LEU A 15 15.67 -9.08 -12.28
CA LEU A 15 14.23 -8.99 -12.52
C LEU A 15 13.51 -10.31 -12.21
N ASP A 16 14.23 -11.43 -12.10
CA ASP A 16 13.60 -12.75 -11.96
C ASP A 16 13.10 -13.03 -10.52
N ALA A 17 13.74 -12.43 -9.50
CA ALA A 17 13.22 -12.47 -8.11
C ALA A 17 12.01 -11.53 -7.89
N ALA A 18 11.77 -10.60 -8.81
CA ALA A 18 10.63 -9.70 -8.82
C ALA A 18 9.42 -10.27 -9.58
N ASN A 19 9.41 -11.54 -10.01
CA ASN A 19 8.26 -12.13 -10.70
C ASN A 19 7.51 -13.17 -9.84
N ALA A 20 8.05 -13.61 -8.70
CA ALA A 20 7.41 -14.61 -7.84
C ALA A 20 6.16 -14.11 -7.09
N TRP A 21 5.87 -12.81 -7.09
CA TRP A 21 4.76 -12.18 -6.35
C TRP A 21 3.52 -11.87 -7.22
N GLU A 22 3.54 -12.21 -8.52
CA GLU A 22 2.45 -11.89 -9.47
C GLU A 22 1.18 -12.75 -9.29
N SER A 23 1.15 -13.70 -8.36
CA SER A 23 0.07 -14.68 -8.20
C SER A 23 -1.01 -14.28 -7.18
N LEU A 24 -1.69 -13.14 -7.38
CA LEU A 24 -2.97 -12.82 -6.70
C LEU A 24 -3.96 -12.10 -7.63
N PRO A 25 -5.28 -12.25 -7.44
CA PRO A 25 -6.22 -12.56 -8.52
C PRO A 25 -6.54 -11.39 -9.46
N VAL A 26 -6.59 -11.75 -10.75
CA VAL A 26 -7.12 -10.94 -11.86
C VAL A 26 -8.50 -10.37 -11.48
N ARG A 27 -8.59 -9.03 -11.39
CA ARG A 27 -9.85 -8.31 -11.15
C ARG A 27 -10.94 -8.82 -12.09
N ARG A 28 -12.12 -9.13 -11.53
CA ARG A 28 -13.33 -9.58 -12.24
C ARG A 28 -13.56 -8.75 -13.51
N ARG A 29 -13.73 -9.42 -14.65
CA ARG A 29 -14.20 -8.79 -15.91
C ARG A 29 -15.50 -8.03 -15.64
N ARG A 30 -15.41 -6.70 -15.49
CA ARG A 30 -16.57 -5.83 -15.36
C ARG A 30 -17.34 -5.86 -16.68
N ARG A 31 -18.64 -6.15 -16.64
CA ARG A 31 -19.50 -6.13 -17.83
C ARG A 31 -19.73 -4.67 -18.21
N HIS A 32 -19.26 -4.28 -19.40
CA HIS A 32 -19.50 -2.95 -19.94
C HIS A 32 -21.01 -2.72 -20.13
N ARG A 33 -21.63 -1.89 -19.27
CA ARG A 33 -23.06 -1.57 -19.35
C ARG A 33 -23.25 -0.10 -19.74
N VAL A 34 -24.16 0.14 -20.68
CA VAL A 34 -24.62 1.48 -21.05
C VAL A 34 -26.11 1.56 -20.79
N THR A 35 -26.54 2.56 -20.03
CA THR A 35 -27.94 2.88 -19.75
C THR A 35 -28.24 4.27 -20.27
N VAL A 36 -29.38 4.45 -20.94
CA VAL A 36 -29.85 5.76 -21.41
C VAL A 36 -31.14 6.09 -20.69
N LEU A 37 -31.12 7.17 -19.91
CA LEU A 37 -32.30 7.71 -19.23
C LEU A 37 -32.93 8.77 -20.12
N LEU A 38 -34.20 8.59 -20.47
CA LEU A 38 -34.97 9.62 -21.18
C LEU A 38 -35.60 10.57 -20.17
N ASP A 39 -35.26 11.85 -20.30
CA ASP A 39 -35.76 12.95 -19.49
C ASP A 39 -36.29 14.07 -20.41
N PRO A 40 -37.45 13.88 -21.05
CA PRO A 40 -37.91 14.70 -22.17
C PRO A 40 -38.12 16.18 -21.82
N LEU A 41 -38.28 16.51 -20.53
CA LEU A 41 -38.58 17.86 -20.05
C LEU A 41 -37.38 18.56 -19.43
N ASP A 42 -36.20 17.94 -19.38
CA ASP A 42 -35.05 18.44 -18.60
C ASP A 42 -35.47 18.74 -17.16
N ASP A 43 -36.11 17.74 -16.54
CA ASP A 43 -36.79 17.90 -15.26
C ASP A 43 -35.78 18.11 -14.13
N ALA A 44 -35.91 19.23 -13.43
CA ALA A 44 -35.08 19.55 -12.27
C ALA A 44 -35.16 18.47 -11.18
N ALA A 45 -36.28 17.75 -11.05
CA ALA A 45 -36.42 16.64 -10.12
C ALA A 45 -35.55 15.43 -10.50
N VAL A 46 -35.36 15.17 -11.80
CA VAL A 46 -34.46 14.11 -12.29
C VAL A 46 -33.01 14.48 -11.98
N VAL A 47 -32.63 15.73 -12.25
CA VAL A 47 -31.29 16.22 -11.92
C VAL A 47 -31.04 16.16 -10.41
N ALA A 48 -31.98 16.63 -9.60
CA ALA A 48 -31.88 16.57 -8.14
C ALA A 48 -31.71 15.13 -7.63
N ALA A 49 -32.51 14.18 -8.13
CA ALA A 49 -32.41 12.78 -7.72
C ALA A 49 -31.08 12.11 -8.14
N LEU A 50 -30.49 12.52 -9.27
CA LEU A 50 -29.19 12.02 -9.72
C LEU A 50 -28.00 12.68 -9.00
N LEU A 51 -28.19 13.90 -8.50
CA LEU A 51 -27.23 14.56 -7.61
C LEU A 51 -27.34 14.04 -6.17
N ASP A 52 -28.51 13.59 -5.74
CA ASP A 52 -28.72 12.98 -4.41
C ASP A 52 -27.90 11.69 -4.26
N VAL A 53 -27.86 10.87 -5.32
CA VAL A 53 -27.05 9.64 -5.37
C VAL A 53 -25.60 9.86 -5.80
N HIS A 54 -25.17 11.11 -5.99
CA HIS A 54 -23.78 11.42 -6.30
C HIS A 54 -22.92 11.28 -5.04
N ASP A 55 -21.94 10.39 -5.09
CA ASP A 55 -20.94 10.25 -4.03
C ASP A 55 -19.54 10.37 -4.64
N GLN A 56 -18.79 11.39 -4.22
CA GLN A 56 -17.42 11.62 -4.68
C GLN A 56 -16.48 10.47 -4.31
N THR A 57 -16.80 9.73 -3.24
CA THR A 57 -16.02 8.59 -2.73
C THR A 57 -16.68 7.24 -3.03
N GLY A 58 -17.86 7.27 -3.63
CA GLY A 58 -18.71 6.12 -3.81
C GLY A 58 -18.72 5.57 -5.23
N PRO A 59 -19.54 4.54 -5.47
CA PRO A 59 -19.59 3.85 -6.74
C PRO A 59 -20.26 4.67 -7.86
N VAL A 60 -20.97 5.76 -7.55
CA VAL A 60 -21.75 6.55 -8.52
C VAL A 60 -21.31 8.00 -8.53
N VAL A 61 -20.81 8.46 -9.67
CA VAL A 61 -20.38 9.84 -9.89
C VAL A 61 -21.28 10.49 -10.95
N THR A 62 -21.91 11.61 -10.59
CA THR A 62 -22.76 12.38 -11.51
C THR A 62 -22.00 13.61 -11.98
N VAL A 63 -21.90 13.76 -13.30
CA VAL A 63 -21.20 14.85 -13.97
C VAL A 63 -22.23 15.70 -14.69
N HIS A 64 -22.14 17.01 -14.48
CA HIS A 64 -22.84 18.00 -15.28
C HIS A 64 -21.85 18.65 -16.25
N PRO A 65 -21.78 18.22 -17.53
CA PRO A 65 -20.87 18.82 -18.49
C PRO A 65 -21.10 20.33 -18.62
N THR A 66 -20.01 21.09 -18.70
CA THR A 66 -20.05 22.53 -18.93
C THR A 66 -20.70 22.81 -20.29
N PRO A 67 -21.75 23.66 -20.37
CA PRO A 67 -22.44 23.92 -21.63
C PRO A 67 -21.52 24.52 -22.71
N ALA A 68 -21.80 24.20 -23.98
CA ALA A 68 -21.21 24.83 -25.16
C ALA A 68 -19.67 24.73 -25.29
N THR A 69 -19.02 23.83 -24.54
CA THR A 69 -17.60 23.52 -24.75
C THR A 69 -17.43 22.42 -25.80
N HIS A 70 -16.70 22.71 -26.88
CA HIS A 70 -16.39 21.73 -27.92
C HIS A 70 -15.16 20.85 -27.60
N SER A 71 -14.50 21.11 -26.47
CA SER A 71 -13.25 20.43 -26.08
C SER A 71 -13.52 19.20 -25.20
N SER A 72 -12.94 18.06 -25.56
CA SER A 72 -12.91 16.88 -24.69
C SER A 72 -12.17 17.13 -23.37
N SER A 73 -11.28 18.13 -23.31
CA SER A 73 -10.61 18.52 -22.07
C SER A 73 -11.58 19.17 -21.08
N ALA A 74 -12.60 19.89 -21.55
CA ALA A 74 -13.62 20.46 -20.67
C ALA A 74 -14.40 19.34 -19.96
N LEU A 75 -14.82 18.30 -20.69
CA LEU A 75 -15.46 17.14 -20.08
C LEU A 75 -14.53 16.43 -19.07
N ALA A 76 -13.23 16.30 -19.37
CA ALA A 76 -12.29 15.71 -18.42
C ALA A 76 -12.18 16.54 -17.12
N LEU A 77 -12.19 17.87 -17.22
CA LEU A 77 -12.21 18.77 -16.07
C LEU A 77 -13.50 18.61 -15.26
N ASP A 78 -14.66 18.52 -15.92
CA ASP A 78 -15.95 18.31 -15.26
C ASP A 78 -15.98 16.96 -14.52
N ILE A 79 -15.43 15.89 -15.12
CA ILE A 79 -15.31 14.58 -14.47
C ILE A 79 -14.36 14.66 -13.26
N LEU A 80 -13.20 15.31 -13.39
CA LEU A 80 -12.27 15.48 -12.28
C LEU A 80 -12.91 16.28 -11.14
N ALA A 81 -13.65 17.35 -11.45
CA ALA A 81 -14.38 18.13 -10.47
C ALA A 81 -15.45 17.28 -9.75
N ALA A 82 -16.21 16.47 -10.49
CA ALA A 82 -17.19 15.54 -9.92
C ALA A 82 -16.55 14.45 -9.04
N LEU A 83 -15.30 14.04 -9.33
CA LEU A 83 -14.52 13.15 -8.46
C LEU A 83 -13.97 13.84 -7.19
N GLY A 84 -14.31 15.12 -6.96
CA GLY A 84 -13.85 15.93 -5.85
C GLY A 84 -12.43 16.47 -6.03
N ARG A 85 -11.91 16.54 -7.27
CA ARG A 85 -10.54 17.00 -7.54
C ARG A 85 -10.46 18.51 -7.76
N PRO A 86 -9.50 19.20 -7.12
CA PRO A 86 -9.32 20.64 -7.28
C PRO A 86 -8.64 20.98 -8.62
N VAL A 87 -9.44 21.14 -9.68
CA VAL A 87 -8.94 21.43 -11.05
C VAL A 87 -8.03 22.68 -11.14
N ARG A 88 -8.14 23.62 -10.20
CA ARG A 88 -7.26 24.80 -10.11
C ARG A 88 -5.76 24.47 -9.92
N TYR A 89 -5.41 23.26 -9.46
CA TYR A 89 -4.02 22.87 -9.23
C TYR A 89 -3.37 22.10 -10.39
N LEU A 90 -4.10 21.87 -11.50
CA LEU A 90 -3.61 21.08 -12.64
C LEU A 90 -2.28 21.56 -13.22
N ALA A 91 -2.10 22.88 -13.37
CA ALA A 91 -0.85 23.44 -13.88
C ALA A 91 0.31 23.23 -12.89
N ALA A 92 0.07 23.43 -11.59
CA ALA A 92 1.07 23.25 -10.55
C ALA A 92 1.51 21.78 -10.39
N GLU A 93 0.65 20.84 -10.75
CA GLU A 93 0.89 19.40 -10.66
C GLU A 93 1.23 18.76 -12.03
N LYS A 94 1.51 19.59 -13.05
CA LYS A 94 1.89 19.17 -14.41
C LYS A 94 0.91 18.17 -15.05
N ALA A 95 -0.38 18.36 -14.78
CA ALA A 95 -1.47 17.51 -15.26
C ALA A 95 -2.43 18.25 -16.21
N ASN A 96 -2.07 19.45 -16.70
CA ASN A 96 -2.92 20.31 -17.53
C ASN A 96 -2.93 19.98 -19.02
N ALA A 97 -2.01 19.14 -19.51
CA ALA A 97 -2.02 18.70 -20.91
C ALA A 97 -3.27 17.84 -21.20
N PRO A 98 -3.94 17.97 -22.36
CA PRO A 98 -5.16 17.23 -22.67
C PRO A 98 -5.08 15.71 -22.46
N SER A 99 -3.99 15.08 -22.88
CA SER A 99 -3.74 13.65 -22.66
C SER A 99 -3.56 13.32 -21.17
N SER A 100 -2.89 14.19 -20.42
CA SER A 100 -2.69 14.01 -18.98
C SER A 100 -3.98 14.15 -18.17
N LEU A 101 -4.93 15.01 -18.61
CA LEU A 101 -6.25 15.10 -17.99
C LEU A 101 -7.00 13.78 -18.10
N TRP A 102 -7.08 13.20 -19.30
CA TRP A 102 -7.76 11.92 -19.51
C TRP A 102 -7.04 10.75 -18.85
N HIS A 103 -5.71 10.76 -18.78
CA HIS A 103 -4.96 9.78 -17.99
C HIS A 103 -5.29 9.88 -16.50
N ALA A 104 -5.43 11.09 -15.95
CA ALA A 104 -5.82 11.29 -14.55
C ALA A 104 -7.26 10.81 -14.31
N VAL A 105 -8.20 11.12 -15.20
CA VAL A 105 -9.58 10.61 -15.14
C VAL A 105 -9.60 9.09 -15.13
N ARG A 106 -8.93 8.43 -16.09
CA ARG A 106 -8.86 6.96 -16.20
C ARG A 106 -8.25 6.34 -14.95
N ALA A 107 -7.16 6.92 -14.44
CA ALA A 107 -6.50 6.45 -13.24
C ALA A 107 -7.41 6.52 -12.01
N TRP A 108 -8.10 7.66 -11.79
CA TRP A 108 -8.99 7.81 -10.65
C TRP A 108 -10.23 6.91 -10.74
N VAL A 109 -10.89 6.87 -11.90
CA VAL A 109 -12.06 6.00 -12.14
C VAL A 109 -11.73 4.53 -11.86
N ALA A 110 -10.58 4.05 -12.36
CA ALA A 110 -10.18 2.66 -12.17
C ALA A 110 -9.77 2.34 -10.73
N ALA A 111 -9.07 3.25 -10.06
CA ALA A 111 -8.50 3.00 -8.74
C ALA A 111 -9.50 3.17 -7.60
N GLU A 112 -10.45 4.10 -7.74
CA GLU A 112 -11.53 4.32 -6.76
C GLU A 112 -12.72 3.40 -6.99
N ASP A 113 -12.60 2.50 -7.97
CA ASP A 113 -13.56 1.45 -8.26
C ASP A 113 -14.94 1.97 -8.71
N ILE A 114 -14.98 3.19 -9.24
CA ILE A 114 -16.20 3.87 -9.72
C ILE A 114 -16.97 2.91 -10.64
N GLU A 115 -18.19 2.57 -10.23
CA GLU A 115 -19.01 1.60 -10.94
C GLU A 115 -19.87 2.26 -12.00
N ARG A 116 -20.30 3.50 -11.77
CA ARG A 116 -21.16 4.25 -12.69
C ARG A 116 -20.75 5.71 -12.80
N LEU A 117 -20.65 6.14 -14.05
CA LEU A 117 -20.52 7.54 -14.42
C LEU A 117 -21.84 8.00 -15.06
N VAL A 118 -22.57 8.87 -14.35
CA VAL A 118 -23.79 9.50 -14.84
C VAL A 118 -23.40 10.80 -15.53
N VAL A 119 -23.74 10.93 -16.82
CA VAL A 119 -23.45 12.13 -17.61
C VAL A 119 -24.76 12.81 -17.95
N LEU A 120 -24.99 13.96 -17.32
CA LEU A 120 -26.17 14.77 -17.57
C LEU A 120 -26.10 15.39 -18.96
N ARG A 121 -27.27 15.55 -19.59
CA ARG A 121 -27.43 16.22 -20.90
C ARG A 121 -26.51 15.67 -21.99
N ALA A 122 -26.29 14.35 -22.01
CA ALA A 122 -25.29 13.68 -22.85
C ALA A 122 -25.47 13.94 -24.35
N GLN A 123 -26.71 14.19 -24.81
CA GLN A 123 -27.02 14.55 -26.19
C GLN A 123 -26.38 15.87 -26.66
N ARG A 124 -25.91 16.72 -25.72
CA ARG A 124 -25.23 17.98 -26.02
C ARG A 124 -23.72 17.84 -26.17
N LEU A 125 -23.16 16.65 -25.89
CA LEU A 125 -21.72 16.43 -26.01
C LEU A 125 -21.27 16.46 -27.47
N HIS A 126 -20.14 17.10 -27.71
CA HIS A 126 -19.47 17.08 -29.02
C HIS A 126 -18.86 15.70 -29.31
N LYS A 127 -18.59 15.40 -30.59
CA LYS A 127 -18.05 14.12 -31.06
C LYS A 127 -16.75 13.72 -30.35
N ASP A 128 -15.85 14.66 -30.10
CA ASP A 128 -14.57 14.38 -29.43
C ASP A 128 -14.74 14.01 -27.96
N SER A 129 -15.69 14.66 -27.28
CA SER A 129 -16.05 14.33 -25.90
C SER A 129 -16.71 12.95 -25.81
N TRP A 130 -17.54 12.62 -26.79
CA TRP A 130 -18.14 11.29 -26.95
C TRP A 130 -17.08 10.20 -27.13
N ASN A 131 -16.15 10.39 -28.06
CA ASN A 131 -15.08 9.42 -28.31
C ASN A 131 -14.25 9.18 -27.04
N ALA A 132 -13.85 10.26 -26.37
CA ALA A 132 -13.07 10.16 -25.13
C ALA A 132 -13.84 9.47 -23.99
N LEU A 133 -15.15 9.72 -23.87
CA LEU A 133 -16.03 9.04 -22.92
C LEU A 133 -16.17 7.54 -23.21
N LEU A 134 -16.30 7.17 -24.49
CA LEU A 134 -16.35 5.77 -24.91
C LEU A 134 -15.01 5.06 -24.67
N ASP A 135 -13.88 5.73 -24.87
CA ASP A 135 -12.57 5.17 -24.57
C ASP A 135 -12.40 4.96 -23.06
N LEU A 136 -12.83 5.92 -22.23
CA LEU A 136 -12.88 5.73 -20.78
C LEU A 136 -13.69 4.49 -20.39
N TRP A 137 -14.87 4.31 -20.99
CA TRP A 137 -15.77 3.17 -20.76
C TRP A 137 -15.15 1.82 -21.16
N ARG A 138 -14.45 1.77 -22.31
CA ARG A 138 -13.76 0.57 -22.78
C ARG A 138 -12.59 0.20 -21.89
N GLU A 139 -11.79 1.18 -21.47
CA GLU A 139 -10.55 0.92 -20.76
C GLU A 139 -10.75 0.65 -19.26
N THR A 140 -11.73 1.29 -18.63
CA THR A 140 -11.98 1.14 -17.19
C THR A 140 -13.11 0.17 -16.86
N GLY A 141 -13.99 -0.11 -17.82
CA GLY A 141 -15.19 -0.91 -17.59
C GLY A 141 -16.24 -0.23 -16.71
N VAL A 142 -16.12 1.08 -16.45
CA VAL A 142 -17.15 1.87 -15.74
C VAL A 142 -18.48 1.74 -16.47
N GLY A 143 -19.60 1.64 -15.75
CA GLY A 143 -20.93 1.71 -16.35
C GLY A 143 -21.25 3.15 -16.78
N LEU A 144 -21.76 3.34 -17.99
CA LEU A 144 -22.23 4.67 -18.42
C LEU A 144 -23.73 4.80 -18.22
N VAL A 145 -24.16 5.90 -17.61
CA VAL A 145 -25.55 6.34 -17.58
C VAL A 145 -25.64 7.67 -18.30
N LEU A 146 -26.33 7.69 -19.43
CA LEU A 146 -26.44 8.86 -20.30
C LEU A 146 -27.84 9.45 -20.16
N VAL A 147 -27.95 10.66 -19.59
CA VAL A 147 -29.24 11.34 -19.44
C VAL A 147 -29.50 12.18 -20.67
N CYS A 148 -30.64 11.98 -21.33
CA CYS A 148 -30.96 12.61 -22.60
C CYS A 148 -32.33 13.30 -22.56
N HIS A 149 -32.37 14.57 -22.97
CA HIS A 149 -33.61 15.30 -23.16
C HIS A 149 -34.20 14.99 -24.53
N ALA A 150 -34.91 13.87 -24.61
CA ALA A 150 -35.61 13.43 -25.81
C ALA A 150 -36.86 12.64 -25.43
N THR A 151 -37.94 12.87 -26.17
CA THR A 151 -39.19 12.10 -26.07
C THR A 151 -39.11 10.77 -26.81
N SER A 152 -38.12 10.60 -27.71
CA SER A 152 -37.91 9.41 -28.53
C SER A 152 -36.46 8.94 -28.49
N ARG A 153 -36.19 7.84 -29.20
CA ARG A 153 -34.87 7.19 -29.30
C ARG A 153 -33.77 8.21 -29.63
N PRO A 154 -32.89 8.57 -28.69
CA PRO A 154 -31.99 9.71 -28.86
C PRO A 154 -30.85 9.38 -29.83
N ALA A 155 -30.40 10.38 -30.60
CA ALA A 155 -29.34 10.25 -31.60
C ALA A 155 -28.02 9.68 -31.04
N VAL A 156 -27.79 9.87 -29.74
CA VAL A 156 -26.68 9.26 -28.99
C VAL A 156 -26.59 7.75 -29.17
N LEU A 157 -27.72 7.05 -29.36
CA LEU A 157 -27.70 5.60 -29.52
C LEU A 157 -27.01 5.18 -30.82
N ALA A 158 -27.07 6.02 -31.86
CA ALA A 158 -26.35 5.79 -33.11
C ALA A 158 -24.84 6.05 -32.99
N MET A 159 -24.40 6.75 -31.94
CA MET A 159 -22.99 7.01 -31.65
C MET A 159 -22.32 5.88 -30.87
N LEU A 160 -23.10 4.94 -30.33
CA LEU A 160 -22.56 3.81 -29.60
C LEU A 160 -21.88 2.83 -30.56
N PRO A 161 -20.81 2.14 -30.11
CA PRO A 161 -20.14 1.12 -30.93
C PRO A 161 -21.10 -0.02 -31.31
N ALA A 162 -20.89 -0.60 -32.49
CA ALA A 162 -21.66 -1.75 -32.94
C ALA A 162 -21.59 -2.91 -31.92
N GLY A 163 -22.74 -3.55 -31.67
CA GLY A 163 -22.86 -4.64 -30.69
C GLY A 163 -23.11 -4.20 -29.24
N VAL A 164 -23.05 -2.91 -28.94
CA VAL A 164 -23.50 -2.39 -27.64
C VAL A 164 -25.02 -2.27 -27.64
N ASN A 165 -25.68 -3.02 -26.76
CA ASN A 165 -27.12 -2.95 -26.55
C ASN A 165 -27.42 -2.10 -25.31
N PRO A 166 -27.66 -0.78 -25.46
CA PRO A 166 -27.95 0.10 -24.34
C PRO A 166 -29.33 -0.21 -23.76
N ARG A 167 -29.42 -0.21 -22.43
CA ARG A 167 -30.72 -0.28 -21.75
C ARG A 167 -31.34 1.12 -21.74
N VAL A 168 -32.47 1.31 -22.43
CA VAL A 168 -33.23 2.56 -22.36
C VAL A 168 -34.21 2.48 -21.18
N VAL A 169 -34.25 3.51 -20.35
CA VAL A 169 -35.05 3.55 -19.13
C VAL A 169 -35.82 4.87 -19.04
N ALA A 170 -37.07 4.78 -18.61
CA ALA A 170 -37.88 5.85 -18.04
C ALA A 170 -38.90 5.18 -17.09
N PRO A 171 -39.28 5.77 -15.94
CA PRO A 171 -38.79 7.01 -15.32
C PRO A 171 -37.49 6.84 -14.51
N VAL A 172 -36.95 7.94 -13.95
CA VAL A 172 -35.70 7.95 -13.14
C VAL A 172 -35.74 6.98 -11.96
N SER A 173 -36.90 6.76 -11.33
CA SER A 173 -37.03 5.80 -10.22
C SER A 173 -36.61 4.38 -10.61
N THR A 174 -36.85 3.98 -11.87
CA THR A 174 -36.41 2.68 -12.39
C THR A 174 -34.89 2.60 -12.47
N LEU A 175 -34.20 3.69 -12.82
CA LEU A 175 -32.75 3.75 -12.82
C LEU A 175 -32.19 3.63 -11.39
N LEU A 176 -32.73 4.42 -10.45
CA LEU A 176 -32.27 4.49 -9.06
C LEU A 176 -32.37 3.13 -8.34
N ARG A 177 -33.40 2.33 -8.63
CA ARG A 177 -33.51 0.95 -8.11
C ARG A 177 -32.34 0.03 -8.47
N HIS A 178 -31.56 0.38 -9.49
CA HIS A 178 -30.39 -0.39 -9.89
C HIS A 178 -29.10 0.22 -9.40
N PHE A 179 -29.10 1.39 -8.76
CA PHE A 179 -27.90 1.89 -8.11
C PHE A 179 -27.62 1.06 -6.86
N PRO A 180 -26.34 0.80 -6.56
CA PRO A 180 -26.00 0.18 -5.28
C PRO A 180 -26.61 1.02 -4.16
N PRO A 181 -27.07 0.40 -3.06
CA PRO A 181 -27.49 1.16 -1.90
C PRO A 181 -26.36 2.10 -1.48
N GLU A 182 -26.72 3.27 -0.95
CA GLU A 182 -25.74 4.19 -0.38
C GLU A 182 -24.79 3.40 0.51
N ARG A 183 -23.50 3.56 0.24
CA ARG A 183 -22.49 3.02 1.15
C ARG A 183 -22.66 3.82 2.42
N SER A 184 -22.93 3.15 3.55
CA SER A 184 -22.82 3.83 4.85
C SER A 184 -21.48 4.55 4.85
N PRO A 185 -21.45 5.85 5.22
CA PRO A 185 -20.22 6.61 5.20
C PRO A 185 -19.18 5.76 5.92
N ASP A 186 -18.03 5.60 5.29
CA ASP A 186 -16.88 4.91 5.88
C ASP A 186 -16.31 5.86 6.95
N VAL A 187 -17.14 6.14 7.96
CA VAL A 187 -16.79 6.92 9.14
C VAL A 187 -15.71 6.09 9.81
N ASP A 188 -14.59 6.73 10.12
CA ASP A 188 -13.64 6.13 11.03
C ASP A 188 -14.45 5.81 12.29
N ALA A 189 -14.72 4.51 12.55
CA ALA A 189 -15.31 4.10 13.82
C ALA A 189 -14.49 4.82 14.89
N GLU A 190 -15.14 5.46 15.87
CA GLU A 190 -14.40 6.21 16.90
C GLU A 190 -13.37 5.26 17.53
N VAL A 191 -12.13 5.37 17.06
CA VAL A 191 -11.09 4.44 17.46
C VAL A 191 -10.64 4.94 18.81
N GLU A 192 -11.06 4.22 19.84
CA GLU A 192 -10.71 4.55 21.20
C GLU A 192 -9.18 4.58 21.34
N VAL A 193 -8.66 5.73 21.76
CA VAL A 193 -7.22 5.93 21.86
C VAL A 193 -6.71 5.10 23.02
N LEU A 194 -5.85 4.12 22.73
CA LEU A 194 -5.24 3.32 23.79
C LEU A 194 -4.43 4.20 24.76
N PRO A 195 -4.48 3.90 26.06
CA PRO A 195 -3.69 4.56 27.10
C PRO A 195 -2.20 4.35 26.87
N ASP A 196 -1.36 5.07 27.63
CA ASP A 196 0.09 4.89 27.59
C ASP A 196 0.48 3.47 28.02
N VAL A 197 1.19 2.78 27.13
CA VAL A 197 1.61 1.39 27.35
C VAL A 197 3.06 1.30 27.82
N PRO A 198 3.44 0.26 28.58
CA PRO A 198 4.81 0.07 29.03
C PRO A 198 5.80 -0.14 27.87
N ASP A 199 7.02 0.39 28.01
CA ASP A 199 8.15 0.09 27.10
C ASP A 199 8.89 -1.20 27.50
N ALA A 200 8.15 -2.20 27.98
CA ALA A 200 8.70 -3.48 28.39
C ALA A 200 8.81 -4.44 27.20
N ASP A 201 9.66 -5.46 27.33
CA ASP A 201 9.77 -6.55 26.35
C ASP A 201 8.53 -7.46 26.36
N VAL A 202 8.48 -8.41 25.44
CA VAL A 202 7.34 -9.34 25.29
C VAL A 202 7.04 -10.14 26.57
N VAL A 203 8.04 -10.46 27.39
CA VAL A 203 7.88 -11.28 28.60
C VAL A 203 7.22 -10.49 29.71
N ALA A 204 7.52 -9.19 29.83
CA ALA A 204 7.00 -8.34 30.90
C ALA A 204 5.82 -7.44 30.49
N PHE A 205 5.67 -7.10 29.20
CA PHE A 205 4.72 -6.10 28.69
C PHE A 205 3.30 -6.26 29.24
N ARG A 206 2.69 -7.43 29.04
CA ARG A 206 1.29 -7.67 29.43
C ARG A 206 1.09 -7.61 30.94
N ALA A 207 2.02 -8.18 31.71
CA ALA A 207 1.97 -8.17 33.17
C ALA A 207 2.18 -6.76 33.74
N GLU A 208 3.03 -5.96 33.10
CA GLU A 208 3.27 -4.57 33.48
C GLU A 208 2.09 -3.67 33.13
N ALA A 209 1.46 -3.87 31.97
CA ALA A 209 0.22 -3.19 31.60
C ALA A 209 -0.88 -3.49 32.63
N PHE A 210 -1.05 -4.75 33.04
CA PHE A 210 -2.00 -5.15 34.07
C PHE A 210 -1.75 -4.48 35.43
N ARG A 211 -0.47 -4.29 35.81
CA ARG A 211 -0.11 -3.64 37.07
C ARG A 211 -0.29 -2.12 37.06
N ARG A 212 -0.18 -1.47 35.90
CA ARG A 212 -0.16 -0.01 35.77
C ARG A 212 -1.50 0.60 35.38
N LEU A 213 -2.28 -0.09 34.56
CA LEU A 213 -3.49 0.45 33.97
C LEU A 213 -4.72 0.17 34.84
N SER A 214 -5.79 0.95 34.64
CA SER A 214 -7.10 0.61 35.18
C SER A 214 -7.60 -0.70 34.56
N ARG A 215 -8.62 -1.33 35.16
CA ARG A 215 -9.18 -2.57 34.61
C ARG A 215 -9.75 -2.40 33.20
N THR A 216 -10.39 -1.26 32.93
CA THR A 216 -10.98 -0.93 31.63
C THR A 216 -9.88 -0.71 30.59
N ASP A 217 -8.89 0.12 30.93
CA ASP A 217 -7.72 0.42 30.09
C ASP A 217 -6.92 -0.85 29.76
N PHE A 218 -6.69 -1.70 30.76
CA PHE A 218 -6.02 -2.99 30.55
C PHE A 218 -6.83 -3.88 29.63
N ALA A 219 -8.17 -3.95 29.77
CA ALA A 219 -9.00 -4.78 28.90
C ALA A 219 -8.87 -4.38 27.43
N GLN A 220 -8.83 -3.08 27.14
CA GLN A 220 -8.62 -2.55 25.79
C GLN A 220 -7.22 -2.91 25.24
N VAL A 221 -6.18 -2.71 26.04
CA VAL A 221 -4.80 -3.09 25.66
C VAL A 221 -4.70 -4.60 25.45
N ASP A 222 -5.33 -5.40 26.31
CA ASP A 222 -5.31 -6.86 26.26
C ASP A 222 -6.06 -7.41 25.03
N GLU A 223 -7.14 -6.75 24.60
CA GLU A 223 -7.84 -7.08 23.35
C GLU A 223 -6.93 -6.87 22.13
N VAL A 224 -6.28 -5.71 22.04
CA VAL A 224 -5.33 -5.41 20.95
C VAL A 224 -4.12 -6.34 20.99
N TYR A 225 -3.62 -6.67 22.17
CA TYR A 225 -2.53 -7.63 22.36
C TYR A 225 -2.92 -9.02 21.86
N ARG A 226 -4.11 -9.51 22.23
CA ARG A 226 -4.64 -10.79 21.74
C ARG A 226 -4.85 -10.79 20.23
N ALA A 227 -5.27 -9.66 19.64
CA ALA A 227 -5.42 -9.54 18.19
C ALA A 227 -4.06 -9.73 17.48
N GLY A 228 -3.00 -9.10 17.99
CA GLY A 228 -1.63 -9.29 17.49
C GLY A 228 -1.13 -10.73 17.64
N MET A 229 -1.38 -11.34 18.80
CA MET A 229 -1.04 -12.74 19.07
C MET A 229 -1.76 -13.69 18.09
N ALA A 230 -3.06 -13.54 17.93
CA ALA A 230 -3.86 -14.35 17.01
C ALA A 230 -3.43 -14.16 15.54
N ALA A 231 -3.00 -12.96 15.16
CA ALA A 231 -2.48 -12.70 13.82
C ALA A 231 -1.17 -13.45 13.55
N ALA A 232 -0.22 -13.43 14.50
CA ALA A 232 1.03 -14.18 14.39
C ALA A 232 0.77 -15.69 14.35
N CYS A 233 -0.14 -16.20 15.18
CA CYS A 233 -0.52 -17.61 15.16
C CYS A 233 -1.11 -18.04 13.80
N ARG A 234 -2.02 -17.24 13.22
CA ARG A 234 -2.58 -17.52 11.88
C ARG A 234 -1.51 -17.47 10.79
N TRP A 235 -0.59 -16.51 10.87
CA TRP A 235 0.50 -16.38 9.91
C TRP A 235 1.42 -17.61 9.96
N LEU A 236 1.87 -18.01 11.14
CA LEU A 236 2.80 -19.13 11.30
C LEU A 236 2.18 -20.50 11.07
N HIS A 237 0.87 -20.66 11.30
CA HIS A 237 0.17 -21.91 10.95
C HIS A 237 0.27 -22.22 9.44
N GLY A 238 0.38 -21.20 8.58
CA GLY A 238 0.59 -21.36 7.15
C GLY A 238 2.05 -21.52 6.72
N HIS A 239 3.02 -21.43 7.65
CA HIS A 239 4.44 -21.52 7.32
C HIS A 239 4.93 -22.95 7.57
N PRO A 240 5.63 -23.59 6.60
CA PRO A 240 6.30 -24.84 6.87
C PRO A 240 7.29 -24.62 8.02
N GLY A 241 7.29 -25.55 8.97
CA GLY A 241 8.19 -25.52 10.11
C GLY A 241 9.67 -25.48 9.69
N PRO A 242 10.57 -25.45 10.67
CA PRO A 242 11.98 -25.19 10.46
C PRO A 242 12.62 -26.04 9.34
N VAL A 243 12.90 -25.44 8.17
CA VAL A 243 13.75 -26.06 7.13
C VAL A 243 15.18 -25.57 7.35
N LEU A 244 16.15 -26.49 7.44
CA LEU A 244 17.56 -26.13 7.57
C LEU A 244 18.03 -25.39 6.31
N PRO A 245 18.71 -24.24 6.44
CA PRO A 245 19.33 -23.59 5.30
C PRO A 245 20.35 -24.54 4.65
N THR A 246 20.24 -24.75 3.34
CA THR A 246 21.29 -25.44 2.55
C THR A 246 22.50 -24.54 2.26
N THR A 247 22.56 -23.35 2.86
CA THR A 247 23.58 -22.34 2.62
C THR A 247 24.96 -22.74 3.15
N ARG A 248 26.01 -22.29 2.46
CA ARG A 248 27.42 -22.51 2.86
C ARG A 248 27.70 -21.91 4.24
N ALA A 249 28.59 -22.54 5.01
CA ALA A 249 28.90 -22.19 6.39
C ALA A 249 29.33 -20.72 6.60
N GLU A 250 30.02 -20.14 5.61
CA GLU A 250 30.47 -18.75 5.62
C GLU A 250 29.30 -17.75 5.62
N GLU A 251 28.23 -18.06 4.89
CA GLU A 251 27.02 -17.23 4.82
C GLU A 251 26.21 -17.33 6.12
N ALA A 252 26.16 -18.52 6.72
CA ALA A 252 25.58 -18.71 8.05
C ALA A 252 26.34 -17.89 9.12
N LEU A 253 27.68 -17.87 9.06
CA LEU A 253 28.54 -17.08 9.96
C LEU A 253 28.33 -15.57 9.84
N ARG A 254 28.14 -15.04 8.62
CA ARG A 254 27.80 -13.62 8.40
C ARG A 254 26.45 -13.25 9.02
N ARG A 255 25.46 -14.14 8.92
CA ARG A 255 24.09 -13.91 9.40
C ARG A 255 23.94 -13.89 10.93
N MET A 256 24.94 -14.40 11.68
CA MET A 256 24.96 -14.38 13.16
C MET A 256 25.75 -13.22 13.76
N GLY A 257 26.33 -12.35 12.94
CA GLY A 257 27.08 -11.20 13.43
C GLY A 257 26.20 -10.27 14.29
N PRO A 258 26.72 -9.72 15.40
CA PRO A 258 26.00 -8.72 16.19
C PRO A 258 25.61 -7.53 15.30
N THR A 259 24.40 -7.01 15.51
CA THR A 259 23.98 -5.73 14.89
C THR A 259 24.97 -4.63 15.28
N GLY A 260 25.67 -4.07 14.29
CA GLY A 260 26.64 -2.98 14.46
C GLY A 260 28.10 -3.33 14.15
N VAL A 261 28.44 -4.61 13.99
CA VAL A 261 29.78 -5.01 13.49
C VAL A 261 29.87 -4.72 11.99
N ARG A 262 30.98 -4.13 11.53
CA ARG A 262 31.13 -3.81 10.09
C ARG A 262 31.22 -5.10 9.29
N SER A 263 30.53 -5.19 8.16
CA SER A 263 30.51 -6.39 7.32
C SER A 263 31.90 -6.85 6.85
N LEU A 264 32.88 -5.93 6.75
CA LEU A 264 34.26 -6.27 6.45
C LEU A 264 34.96 -7.02 7.60
N GLU A 265 34.64 -6.66 8.85
CA GLU A 265 35.16 -7.32 10.05
C GLU A 265 34.52 -8.70 10.21
N LEU A 266 33.20 -8.79 9.98
CA LEU A 266 32.47 -10.05 9.92
C LEU A 266 33.00 -10.97 8.82
N ARG A 267 33.28 -10.44 7.63
CA ARG A 267 33.85 -11.22 6.52
C ARG A 267 35.26 -11.69 6.83
N ARG A 268 36.15 -10.81 7.32
CA ARG A 268 37.51 -11.20 7.72
C ARG A 268 37.49 -12.23 8.84
N GLY A 269 36.55 -12.11 9.78
CA GLY A 269 36.33 -13.10 10.83
C GLY A 269 35.87 -14.44 10.25
N ALA A 270 34.88 -14.45 9.36
CA ALA A 270 34.39 -15.65 8.69
C ALA A 270 35.46 -16.30 7.80
N GLU A 271 36.24 -15.52 7.06
CA GLU A 271 37.37 -15.97 6.23
C GLU A 271 38.49 -16.55 7.10
N ALA A 272 38.85 -15.90 8.22
CA ALA A 272 39.85 -16.40 9.16
C ALA A 272 39.41 -17.70 9.84
N LEU A 273 38.11 -17.85 10.11
CA LEU A 273 37.53 -19.10 10.59
C LEU A 273 37.56 -20.17 9.49
N ALA A 274 37.18 -19.83 8.26
CA ALA A 274 37.17 -20.76 7.13
C ALA A 274 38.54 -21.25 6.68
N GLN A 275 39.61 -20.51 7.00
CA GLN A 275 40.98 -20.95 6.81
C GLN A 275 41.44 -21.97 7.87
N ARG A 276 40.73 -22.05 8.99
CA ARG A 276 41.17 -22.78 10.19
C ARG A 276 40.29 -23.99 10.54
N TYR A 277 39.08 -24.02 10.04
CA TYR A 277 38.08 -25.05 10.27
C TYR A 277 37.45 -25.46 8.94
N ASP A 278 37.15 -26.75 8.78
CA ASP A 278 36.45 -27.23 7.59
C ASP A 278 34.98 -26.77 7.58
N GLU A 279 34.28 -26.92 6.44
CA GLU A 279 32.90 -26.44 6.30
C GLU A 279 31.94 -27.08 7.31
N SER A 280 32.18 -28.34 7.70
CA SER A 280 31.37 -29.04 8.70
C SER A 280 31.62 -28.46 10.08
N GLU A 281 32.88 -28.24 10.46
CA GLU A 281 33.30 -27.64 11.73
C GLU A 281 32.80 -26.20 11.87
N LEU A 282 32.84 -25.40 10.80
CA LEU A 282 32.29 -24.04 10.79
C LEU A 282 30.78 -24.04 10.99
N ARG A 283 30.05 -24.97 10.36
CA ARG A 283 28.61 -25.15 10.63
C ARG A 283 28.39 -25.55 12.10
N HIS A 284 29.26 -26.39 12.66
CA HIS A 284 29.17 -26.77 14.07
C HIS A 284 29.49 -25.63 15.03
N ILE A 285 30.46 -24.76 14.72
CA ILE A 285 30.80 -23.57 15.51
C ILE A 285 29.70 -22.53 15.41
N ALA A 286 29.18 -22.31 14.20
CA ALA A 286 28.08 -21.40 13.96
C ALA A 286 26.85 -21.77 14.80
N VAL A 287 26.53 -23.06 14.79
CA VAL A 287 25.42 -23.60 15.55
C VAL A 287 25.74 -23.70 17.05
N GLY A 288 26.99 -23.99 17.42
CA GLY A 288 27.45 -24.12 18.81
C GLY A 288 27.53 -22.78 19.56
N LEU A 289 27.81 -21.67 18.88
CA LEU A 289 27.72 -20.31 19.45
C LEU A 289 26.30 -19.92 19.84
N LEU A 290 25.30 -20.61 19.28
CA LEU A 290 23.89 -20.38 19.51
C LEU A 290 23.31 -21.36 20.55
N CYS A 291 23.94 -22.51 20.82
CA CYS A 291 23.39 -23.57 21.69
C CYS A 291 24.26 -23.87 22.92
N LEU A 292 23.75 -23.62 24.13
CA LEU A 292 24.23 -24.30 25.34
C LEU A 292 23.67 -25.74 25.34
N ASN A 293 24.57 -26.72 25.20
CA ASN A 293 24.41 -28.17 25.49
C ASN A 293 23.01 -28.81 25.33
N GLY A 294 22.81 -29.56 24.24
CA GLY A 294 21.73 -30.56 24.09
C GLY A 294 22.23 -31.84 23.41
N PRO A 295 21.69 -33.03 23.75
CA PRO A 295 22.31 -34.33 23.48
C PRO A 295 22.29 -34.74 22.00
N ARG A 296 23.18 -35.69 21.66
CA ARG A 296 23.50 -36.22 20.33
C ARG A 296 22.36 -37.04 19.67
N SER A 297 21.15 -36.52 19.53
CA SER A 297 20.11 -37.13 18.69
C SER A 297 20.05 -36.46 17.32
N SER A 298 20.18 -37.24 16.26
CA SER A 298 20.32 -36.81 14.86
C SER A 298 19.10 -36.13 14.23
N GLU A 299 18.00 -35.91 14.96
CA GLU A 299 16.73 -35.41 14.41
C GLU A 299 16.22 -34.12 15.06
N MET A 300 16.88 -33.59 16.09
CA MET A 300 16.55 -32.26 16.62
C MET A 300 17.38 -31.19 15.91
N HIS A 301 16.67 -30.39 15.12
CA HIS A 301 17.11 -29.14 14.51
C HIS A 301 17.88 -28.35 15.56
N LYS A 302 19.15 -28.04 15.29
CA LYS A 302 20.02 -27.36 16.24
C LYS A 302 19.59 -25.89 16.32
N LEU A 303 18.73 -25.60 17.29
CA LEU A 303 18.17 -24.28 17.58
C LEU A 303 19.05 -23.54 18.58
N PRO A 304 19.24 -22.22 18.46
CA PRO A 304 18.52 -21.33 17.56
C PRO A 304 19.17 -21.16 16.18
N TYR A 305 18.36 -20.78 15.19
CA TYR A 305 18.86 -20.35 13.88
C TYR A 305 17.93 -19.30 13.25
N ARG A 306 18.47 -18.51 12.32
CA ARG A 306 17.76 -17.35 11.73
C ARG A 306 16.57 -17.81 10.86
N PHE A 307 15.44 -17.12 11.01
CA PHE A 307 14.30 -17.24 10.09
C PHE A 307 14.75 -16.86 8.66
N ASP A 308 14.36 -17.65 7.68
CA ASP A 308 14.84 -17.55 6.31
C ASP A 308 13.98 -16.67 5.41
N ASP A 309 12.74 -16.37 5.81
CA ASP A 309 11.80 -15.51 5.09
C ASP A 309 11.71 -14.09 5.69
N ASP A 310 12.82 -13.33 5.61
CA ASP A 310 12.86 -11.94 6.08
C ASP A 310 11.81 -11.06 5.35
N ASP A 311 11.54 -11.29 4.05
CA ASP A 311 10.53 -10.55 3.26
C ASP A 311 9.10 -10.84 3.77
N GLY A 312 8.79 -12.10 4.08
CA GLY A 312 7.50 -12.50 4.64
C GLY A 312 7.29 -12.00 6.07
N LEU A 313 8.34 -11.97 6.88
CA LEU A 313 8.33 -11.34 8.21
C LEU A 313 8.00 -9.85 8.10
N ASP A 314 8.67 -9.12 7.21
CA ASP A 314 8.41 -7.68 6.99
C ASP A 314 6.99 -7.44 6.46
N CYS A 315 6.51 -8.26 5.52
CA CYS A 315 5.12 -8.21 5.04
C CYS A 315 4.14 -8.38 6.20
N PHE A 316 4.35 -9.40 7.04
CA PHE A 316 3.49 -9.69 8.18
C PHE A 316 3.49 -8.54 9.18
N LEU A 317 4.66 -8.11 9.64
CA LEU A 317 4.79 -7.09 10.68
C LEU A 317 4.27 -5.73 10.22
N THR A 318 4.60 -5.31 8.99
CA THR A 318 4.09 -4.05 8.45
C THR A 318 2.60 -4.13 8.16
N GLY A 319 2.10 -5.29 7.74
CA GLY A 319 0.68 -5.51 7.44
C GLY A 319 -0.16 -5.48 8.70
N LEU A 320 0.36 -6.05 9.79
CA LEU A 320 -0.26 -6.04 11.10
C LEU A 320 -0.51 -4.61 11.61
N VAL A 321 0.41 -3.68 11.32
CA VAL A 321 0.35 -2.31 11.87
C VAL A 321 -0.06 -1.24 10.87
N ALA A 322 -0.31 -1.59 9.60
CA ALA A 322 -0.56 -0.64 8.52
C ALA A 322 -1.72 0.33 8.82
N ASP A 323 -2.79 -0.18 9.42
CA ASP A 323 -3.98 0.59 9.79
C ASP A 323 -4.01 0.91 11.30
N SER A 324 -2.87 0.83 12.00
CA SER A 324 -2.79 1.19 13.42
C SER A 324 -3.14 2.66 13.64
N PRO A 325 -4.08 2.98 14.54
CA PRO A 325 -4.56 4.34 14.78
C PRO A 325 -3.54 5.18 15.58
N THR A 326 -2.79 4.55 16.50
CA THR A 326 -1.83 5.22 17.37
C THR A 326 -0.58 4.36 17.59
N ARG A 327 0.50 5.00 18.03
CA ARG A 327 1.74 4.32 18.44
C ARG A 327 1.48 3.22 19.47
N ASN A 328 0.61 3.46 20.44
CA ASN A 328 0.32 2.50 21.51
C ASN A 328 -0.38 1.25 20.94
N HIS A 329 -1.20 1.38 19.90
CA HIS A 329 -1.76 0.23 19.18
C HIS A 329 -0.68 -0.56 18.46
N THR A 330 0.20 0.12 17.73
CA THR A 330 1.33 -0.52 17.03
C THR A 330 2.21 -1.30 18.00
N ILE A 331 2.63 -0.69 19.12
CA ILE A 331 3.43 -1.37 20.15
C ILE A 331 2.69 -2.60 20.68
N THR A 332 1.42 -2.44 21.05
CA THR A 332 0.62 -3.52 21.64
C THR A 332 0.42 -4.69 20.66
N LEU A 333 0.13 -4.40 19.39
CA LEU A 333 0.01 -5.41 18.32
C LEU A 333 1.34 -6.15 18.11
N LEU A 334 2.45 -5.43 18.04
CA LEU A 334 3.78 -6.02 17.86
C LEU A 334 4.17 -6.90 19.07
N ARG A 335 3.89 -6.47 20.30
CA ARG A 335 4.13 -7.29 21.49
C ARG A 335 3.23 -8.54 21.52
N GLY A 336 1.97 -8.41 21.11
CA GLY A 336 1.08 -9.54 20.90
C GLY A 336 1.64 -10.52 19.87
N ALA A 337 2.09 -10.01 18.73
CA ALA A 337 2.67 -10.83 17.66
C ALA A 337 3.96 -11.55 18.09
N GLN A 338 4.85 -10.89 18.87
CA GLN A 338 6.01 -11.55 19.46
C GLN A 338 5.59 -12.72 20.35
N ALA A 339 4.56 -12.57 21.17
CA ALA A 339 4.06 -13.64 22.02
C ALA A 339 3.45 -14.79 21.20
N GLY A 340 2.65 -14.46 20.18
CA GLY A 340 2.10 -15.45 19.25
C GLY A 340 3.17 -16.20 18.49
N ALA A 341 4.24 -15.53 18.07
CA ALA A 341 5.37 -16.16 17.41
C ALA A 341 6.16 -17.09 18.34
N LEU A 342 6.37 -16.67 19.60
CA LEU A 342 7.05 -17.49 20.61
C LEU A 342 6.29 -18.79 20.91
N LEU A 343 4.96 -18.74 20.85
CA LEU A 343 4.11 -19.93 20.96
C LEU A 343 4.31 -20.94 19.82
N HIS A 344 4.88 -20.51 18.70
CA HIS A 344 5.28 -21.34 17.57
C HIS A 344 6.80 -21.62 17.54
N GLY A 345 7.54 -21.25 18.59
CA GLY A 345 9.00 -21.44 18.64
C GLY A 345 9.80 -20.42 17.85
N LEU A 346 9.17 -19.32 17.39
CA LEU A 346 9.81 -18.23 16.67
C LEU A 346 9.97 -17.00 17.58
N LEU A 347 11.21 -16.59 17.84
CA LEU A 347 11.54 -15.35 18.51
C LEU A 347 11.65 -14.22 17.48
N ILE A 348 10.66 -13.32 17.45
CA ILE A 348 10.76 -12.06 16.71
C ILE A 348 11.51 -11.05 17.57
N GLN A 349 12.64 -10.56 17.07
CA GLN A 349 13.43 -9.50 17.68
C GLN A 349 13.06 -8.15 17.05
N LEU A 350 12.60 -7.23 17.90
CA LEU A 350 12.29 -5.84 17.56
C LEU A 350 13.29 -4.91 18.27
N PRO A 351 13.34 -3.60 17.92
CA PRO A 351 14.09 -2.63 18.71
C PRO A 351 13.78 -2.72 20.20
N GLY A 352 14.83 -2.57 21.03
CA GLY A 352 14.69 -2.66 22.49
C GLY A 352 13.68 -1.66 23.07
N HIS A 353 13.62 -0.46 22.49
CA HIS A 353 12.72 0.63 22.91
C HIS A 353 11.75 1.01 21.78
N LEU A 354 10.63 0.30 21.69
CA LEU A 354 9.61 0.57 20.67
C LEU A 354 8.94 1.93 20.86
N THR A 355 8.87 2.43 22.10
CA THR A 355 8.35 3.79 22.37
C THR A 355 9.18 4.90 21.73
N ARG A 356 10.44 4.65 21.39
CA ARG A 356 11.35 5.61 20.71
C ARG A 356 11.61 5.27 19.26
N ALA A 357 11.08 4.15 18.79
CA ALA A 357 11.23 3.70 17.42
C ALA A 357 10.52 4.64 16.44
N ALA A 358 10.96 4.61 15.18
CA ALA A 358 10.38 5.38 14.09
C ALA A 358 9.98 4.45 12.93
N GLY A 359 9.05 4.90 12.09
CA GLY A 359 8.55 4.16 10.94
C GLY A 359 7.03 4.00 10.93
N PRO A 360 6.51 3.12 10.06
CA PRO A 360 5.08 2.82 9.95
C PRO A 360 4.46 2.48 11.31
N GLY A 361 3.30 3.06 11.62
CA GLY A 361 2.62 2.90 12.91
C GLY A 361 3.26 3.61 14.12
N MET A 362 4.53 4.05 14.03
CA MET A 362 5.24 4.70 15.13
C MET A 362 5.35 6.21 14.98
N THR A 363 5.99 6.67 13.90
CA THR A 363 6.09 8.10 13.54
C THR A 363 5.27 8.41 12.29
N GLY A 364 4.94 7.39 11.49
CA GLY A 364 3.94 7.50 10.43
C GLY A 364 2.58 7.90 10.99
N ARG A 365 1.80 8.60 10.16
CA ARG A 365 0.43 9.02 10.45
C ARG A 365 -0.57 8.07 9.79
N PRO A 366 -1.62 7.64 10.49
CA PRO A 366 -2.66 6.81 9.89
C PRO A 366 -3.36 7.58 8.76
N ILE A 367 -3.67 6.86 7.68
CA ILE A 367 -4.51 7.40 6.60
C ILE A 367 -5.95 7.10 6.97
N THR A 368 -6.56 7.99 7.74
CA THR A 368 -7.99 7.92 8.13
C THR A 368 -8.89 8.39 6.98
N ALA A 369 -10.21 8.22 7.09
CA ALA A 369 -11.16 8.71 6.09
C ALA A 369 -11.04 10.23 5.93
N ALA A 370 -10.93 10.95 7.04
CA ALA A 370 -10.72 12.39 7.05
C ALA A 370 -9.39 12.80 6.36
N VAL A 371 -8.29 12.09 6.62
CA VAL A 371 -7.01 12.35 5.95
C VAL A 371 -7.11 12.07 4.44
N ALA A 372 -7.73 10.95 4.05
CA ALA A 372 -7.92 10.60 2.64
C ALA A 372 -8.77 11.65 1.88
N ALA A 373 -9.86 12.11 2.49
CA ALA A 373 -10.70 13.17 1.93
C ALA A 373 -9.93 14.49 1.74
N ARG A 374 -9.05 14.84 2.69
CA ARG A 374 -8.20 16.04 2.58
C ARG A 374 -7.14 15.92 1.50
N ILE A 375 -6.52 14.75 1.35
CA ILE A 375 -5.59 14.49 0.23
C ILE A 375 -6.34 14.66 -1.09
N ARG A 376 -7.55 14.10 -1.22
CA ARG A 376 -8.40 14.23 -2.40
C ARG A 376 -8.72 15.69 -2.73
N ALA A 377 -9.16 16.46 -1.73
CA ALA A 377 -9.49 17.88 -1.89
C ALA A 377 -8.26 18.76 -2.19
N GLY A 378 -7.05 18.29 -1.85
CA GLY A 378 -5.78 18.99 -2.04
C GLY A 378 -4.99 18.60 -3.29
N THR A 379 -5.39 17.54 -4.01
CA THR A 379 -4.60 16.95 -5.12
C THR A 379 -5.44 16.55 -6.32
N VAL A 380 -4.91 16.82 -7.52
CA VAL A 380 -5.52 16.37 -8.78
C VAL A 380 -4.70 15.27 -9.46
N SER A 381 -3.38 15.35 -9.33
CA SER A 381 -2.43 14.37 -9.85
C SER A 381 -2.41 13.11 -8.97
N PRO A 382 -2.68 11.92 -9.56
CA PRO A 382 -2.55 10.64 -8.87
C PRO A 382 -1.19 10.44 -8.19
N VAL A 383 -0.12 10.91 -8.83
CA VAL A 383 1.26 10.76 -8.32
C VAL A 383 1.48 11.61 -7.07
N HIS A 384 0.94 12.84 -7.04
CA HIS A 384 1.07 13.72 -5.88
C HIS A 384 0.28 13.21 -4.68
N ALA A 385 -0.94 12.70 -4.93
CA ALA A 385 -1.76 12.07 -3.91
C ALA A 385 -1.06 10.84 -3.30
N ALA A 386 -0.53 9.96 -4.15
CA ALA A 386 0.18 8.76 -3.73
C ALA A 386 1.47 9.09 -2.96
N ALA A 387 2.26 10.06 -3.41
CA ALA A 387 3.48 10.49 -2.73
C ALA A 387 3.18 11.08 -1.35
N LEU A 388 2.14 11.91 -1.23
CA LEU A 388 1.70 12.46 0.05
C LEU A 388 1.20 11.36 0.99
N ALA A 389 0.35 10.45 0.50
CA ALA A 389 -0.11 9.32 1.30
C ALA A 389 1.05 8.46 1.79
N CYS A 390 1.99 8.10 0.89
CA CYS A 390 3.17 7.32 1.22
C CYS A 390 4.06 8.01 2.27
N ALA A 391 4.34 9.30 2.11
CA ALA A 391 5.09 10.08 3.09
C ALA A 391 4.42 10.08 4.47
N LEU A 392 3.08 10.16 4.50
CA LEU A 392 2.31 10.15 5.74
C LEU A 392 2.40 8.81 6.46
N PHE A 393 2.05 7.69 5.82
CA PHE A 393 1.96 6.41 6.54
C PHE A 393 3.31 5.76 6.82
N THR A 394 4.33 6.06 6.03
CA THR A 394 5.68 5.54 6.26
C THR A 394 6.55 6.43 7.14
N GLY A 395 6.36 7.76 7.04
CA GLY A 395 7.32 8.73 7.57
C GLY A 395 8.64 8.76 6.80
N PHE A 396 8.74 8.19 5.60
CA PHE A 396 9.99 8.21 4.84
C PHE A 396 10.33 9.58 4.26
N ASP A 397 11.62 9.86 4.20
CA ASP A 397 12.14 11.07 3.54
C ASP A 397 12.01 11.01 2.01
N ARG A 398 12.28 12.14 1.36
CA ARG A 398 12.18 12.26 -0.10
C ARG A 398 13.13 11.32 -0.86
N HIS A 399 14.29 10.99 -0.29
CA HIS A 399 15.29 10.16 -0.94
C HIS A 399 14.81 8.72 -1.00
N GLU A 400 14.22 8.22 0.10
CA GLU A 400 13.58 6.90 0.14
C GLU A 400 12.38 6.82 -0.80
N LEU A 401 11.47 7.80 -0.74
CA LEU A 401 10.30 7.82 -1.64
C LEU A 401 10.72 7.84 -3.12
N ALA A 402 11.80 8.56 -3.48
CA ALA A 402 12.28 8.61 -4.86
C ALA A 402 12.75 7.26 -5.40
N ARG A 403 13.12 6.33 -4.53
CA ARG A 403 13.65 5.01 -4.89
C ARG A 403 12.56 3.97 -5.16
N ILE A 404 11.33 4.21 -4.71
CA ILE A 404 10.22 3.26 -4.87
C ILE A 404 9.85 3.16 -6.35
N PRO A 405 10.10 2.03 -7.03
CA PRO A 405 9.79 1.90 -8.45
C PRO A 405 8.30 1.62 -8.65
N ILE A 406 7.77 1.89 -9.85
CA ILE A 406 6.38 1.56 -10.21
C ILE A 406 6.13 0.05 -10.05
N ALA A 407 7.08 -0.78 -10.49
CA ALA A 407 7.05 -2.24 -10.33
C ALA A 407 7.17 -2.70 -8.87
N GLY A 408 7.56 -1.81 -7.96
CA GLY A 408 7.64 -2.09 -6.53
C GLY A 408 6.29 -2.11 -5.84
N LEU A 409 5.22 -1.63 -6.48
CA LEU A 409 3.86 -1.67 -5.95
C LEU A 409 3.16 -2.98 -6.38
N SER A 410 2.73 -3.79 -5.42
CA SER A 410 1.99 -5.03 -5.67
C SER A 410 0.73 -4.79 -6.49
N MET A 411 0.24 -5.80 -7.22
CA MET A 411 -0.89 -5.65 -8.15
C MET A 411 -2.17 -5.13 -7.47
N ASP A 412 -2.44 -5.53 -6.23
CA ASP A 412 -3.55 -5.06 -5.41
C ASP A 412 -3.28 -3.70 -4.72
N ALA A 413 -2.11 -3.11 -4.95
CA ALA A 413 -1.58 -1.93 -4.29
C ALA A 413 -1.50 -2.07 -2.75
N GLY A 414 -1.42 -3.29 -2.25
CA GLY A 414 -1.32 -3.62 -0.84
C GLY A 414 0.09 -3.52 -0.27
N MET A 415 1.14 -3.69 -1.08
CA MET A 415 2.54 -3.72 -0.65
C MET A 415 3.43 -2.83 -1.53
N LEU A 416 4.45 -2.27 -0.91
CA LEU A 416 5.57 -1.59 -1.56
C LEU A 416 6.87 -2.35 -1.28
N ARG A 417 7.66 -2.59 -2.33
CA ARG A 417 8.98 -3.24 -2.28
C ARG A 417 9.99 -2.46 -3.11
N TRP A 418 11.15 -2.15 -2.54
CA TRP A 418 12.25 -1.51 -3.25
C TRP A 418 13.59 -1.86 -2.64
N ASN A 419 14.67 -1.61 -3.39
CA ASN A 419 16.03 -1.84 -2.93
C ASN A 419 16.55 -0.62 -2.15
N ASN A 420 17.08 -0.86 -0.95
CA ASN A 420 17.79 0.16 -0.17
C ASN A 420 19.30 0.14 -0.44
N ALA A 421 19.78 1.12 -1.21
CA ALA A 421 21.21 1.25 -1.53
C ALA A 421 22.07 1.61 -0.32
N GLU A 422 21.53 2.25 0.72
CA GLU A 422 22.31 2.60 1.91
C GLU A 422 22.74 1.35 2.68
N ARG A 423 21.91 0.31 2.65
CA ARG A 423 22.28 -1.02 3.16
C ARG A 423 23.26 -1.76 2.26
N TYR A 424 23.26 -1.46 0.97
CA TYR A 424 24.14 -2.02 -0.06
C TYR A 424 25.61 -1.59 0.10
N LEU A 425 25.85 -0.45 0.73
CA LEU A 425 27.22 -0.01 1.05
C LEU A 425 27.90 -0.93 2.09
N PHE A 426 27.11 -1.70 2.83
CA PHE A 426 27.59 -2.61 3.88
C PHE A 426 27.45 -4.08 3.48
N ASP A 427 26.45 -4.46 2.69
CA ASP A 427 26.25 -5.84 2.21
C ASP A 427 26.18 -5.87 0.68
N ARG A 428 26.89 -6.79 0.02
CA ARG A 428 26.93 -6.88 -1.46
C ARG A 428 25.66 -7.52 -2.04
N SER A 429 24.70 -7.88 -1.20
CA SER A 429 23.39 -8.40 -1.57
C SER A 429 22.33 -7.29 -1.57
N PRO A 430 21.38 -7.29 -2.53
CA PRO A 430 20.25 -6.37 -2.49
C PRO A 430 19.41 -6.60 -1.24
N ILE A 431 19.43 -5.62 -0.34
CA ILE A 431 18.52 -5.61 0.80
C ILE A 431 17.24 -4.89 0.38
N TRP A 432 16.18 -5.67 0.30
CA TRP A 432 14.84 -5.19 0.01
C TRP A 432 14.24 -4.57 1.25
N VAL A 433 13.47 -3.50 1.04
CA VAL A 433 12.58 -2.94 2.04
C VAL A 433 11.17 -3.25 1.60
N VAL A 434 10.40 -3.82 2.50
CA VAL A 434 8.97 -4.10 2.29
C VAL A 434 8.15 -3.28 3.27
N THR A 435 7.08 -2.64 2.77
CA THR A 435 6.12 -1.97 3.64
C THR A 435 4.70 -2.12 3.12
N SER A 436 3.79 -2.33 4.07
CA SER A 436 2.37 -2.44 3.80
C SER A 436 1.72 -1.09 3.54
N VAL A 437 0.81 -1.09 2.57
CA VAL A 437 0.01 0.08 2.19
C VAL A 437 -1.33 0.02 2.94
N PRO A 438 -1.62 1.02 3.80
CA PRO A 438 -2.90 1.13 4.49
C PRO A 438 -4.06 1.08 3.51
N ARG A 439 -5.18 0.46 3.90
CA ARG A 439 -6.32 0.20 2.98
C ARG A 439 -6.79 1.46 2.27
N ARG A 440 -6.84 2.59 2.98
CA ARG A 440 -7.29 3.89 2.45
C ARG A 440 -6.29 4.57 1.50
N ALA A 441 -5.01 4.19 1.54
CA ALA A 441 -3.98 4.71 0.64
C ALA A 441 -3.91 3.94 -0.69
N ARG A 442 -4.34 2.67 -0.71
CA ARG A 442 -4.23 1.80 -1.90
C ARG A 442 -4.83 2.40 -3.18
N PRO A 443 -6.03 3.02 -3.17
CA PRO A 443 -6.57 3.66 -4.37
C PRO A 443 -5.67 4.78 -4.91
N MET A 444 -5.00 5.54 -4.05
CA MET A 444 -4.11 6.62 -4.50
C MET A 444 -2.86 6.06 -5.18
N LEU A 445 -2.25 5.02 -4.59
CA LEU A 445 -1.07 4.37 -5.15
C LEU A 445 -1.40 3.62 -6.45
N ALA A 446 -2.55 2.92 -6.49
CA ALA A 446 -3.05 2.29 -7.70
C ALA A 446 -3.28 3.32 -8.83
N ALA A 447 -3.89 4.47 -8.50
CA ALA A 447 -4.10 5.54 -9.47
C ALA A 447 -2.76 6.09 -9.99
N ALA A 448 -1.76 6.27 -9.13
CA ALA A 448 -0.42 6.72 -9.56
C ALA A 448 0.23 5.74 -10.56
N ARG A 449 0.18 4.44 -10.27
CA ARG A 449 0.69 3.40 -11.19
C ARG A 449 -0.05 3.45 -12.53
N THR A 450 -1.38 3.48 -12.52
CA THR A 450 -2.18 3.54 -13.75
C THR A 450 -1.87 4.80 -14.56
N PHE A 451 -1.78 5.96 -13.89
CA PHE A 451 -1.46 7.23 -14.53
C PHE A 451 -0.09 7.23 -15.21
N LEU A 452 0.94 6.70 -14.54
CA LEU A 452 2.29 6.59 -15.10
C LEU A 452 2.36 5.57 -16.23
N GLY A 453 1.67 4.43 -16.10
CA GLY A 453 1.56 3.43 -17.16
C GLY A 453 0.92 3.99 -18.43
N LEU A 454 -0.17 4.76 -18.31
CA LEU A 454 -0.81 5.44 -19.45
C LEU A 454 0.09 6.49 -20.11
N ARG A 455 1.05 7.05 -19.36
CA ARG A 455 2.08 7.96 -19.90
C ARG A 455 3.29 7.24 -20.51
N GLY A 456 3.29 5.91 -20.54
CA GLY A 456 4.39 5.11 -21.06
C GLY A 456 5.65 5.14 -20.19
N VAL A 457 5.51 5.44 -18.90
CA VAL A 457 6.66 5.44 -17.98
C VAL A 457 7.04 3.99 -17.66
N GLU A 458 8.32 3.66 -17.85
CA GLU A 458 8.83 2.31 -17.62
C GLU A 458 8.65 1.86 -16.16
N PRO A 459 8.29 0.58 -15.90
CA PRO A 459 8.02 0.08 -14.55
C PRO A 459 9.18 0.22 -13.55
N LYS A 460 10.44 0.26 -14.03
CA LYS A 460 11.64 0.44 -13.19
C LYS A 460 11.84 1.88 -12.70
N LYS A 461 11.11 2.86 -13.25
CA LYS A 461 11.21 4.26 -12.83
C LYS A 461 10.41 4.49 -11.55
N SER A 462 10.70 5.60 -10.87
CA SER A 462 10.05 5.94 -9.59
C SER A 462 8.53 6.06 -9.73
N LEU A 463 7.79 5.45 -8.80
CA LEU A 463 6.35 5.56 -8.65
C LEU A 463 5.91 7.01 -8.37
N PHE A 464 6.79 7.83 -7.82
CA PHE A 464 6.51 9.22 -7.48
C PHE A 464 7.18 10.21 -8.42
N THR A 465 7.54 9.77 -9.64
CA THR A 465 8.14 10.62 -10.67
C THR A 465 7.27 11.85 -10.93
N GLY A 466 7.83 13.04 -10.69
CA GLY A 466 7.14 14.33 -10.85
C GLY A 466 6.55 14.90 -9.56
N ALA A 467 6.25 14.07 -8.57
CA ALA A 467 5.86 14.50 -7.23
C ALA A 467 7.06 14.69 -6.28
N ILE A 468 8.21 14.12 -6.62
CA ILE A 468 9.48 14.33 -5.91
C ILE A 468 10.40 15.14 -6.80
N SER A 469 10.63 16.40 -6.43
CA SER A 469 11.59 17.28 -7.10
C SER A 469 12.97 17.18 -6.46
N SER A 470 14.01 17.58 -7.20
CA SER A 470 15.37 17.75 -6.67
C SER A 470 15.41 18.70 -5.46
N ALA A 471 14.54 19.72 -5.45
CA ALA A 471 14.38 20.65 -4.33
C ALA A 471 13.57 20.08 -3.14
N GLY A 472 12.88 18.95 -3.32
CA GLY A 472 12.09 18.27 -2.28
C GLY A 472 10.84 19.02 -1.80
N GLN A 473 10.43 20.11 -2.45
CA GLN A 473 9.36 21.01 -1.95
C GLN A 473 7.94 20.58 -2.35
N ILE A 474 7.79 19.67 -3.31
CA ILE A 474 6.47 19.35 -3.87
C ILE A 474 5.58 18.62 -2.84
N VAL A 475 6.10 17.62 -2.13
CA VAL A 475 5.32 16.90 -1.09
C VAL A 475 4.93 17.85 0.06
N PRO A 476 5.84 18.66 0.66
CA PRO A 476 5.46 19.68 1.63
C PRO A 476 4.42 20.67 1.12
N THR A 477 4.56 21.17 -0.11
CA THR A 477 3.58 22.09 -0.72
C THR A 477 2.22 21.43 -0.89
N THR A 478 2.19 20.16 -1.31
CA THR A 478 0.97 19.37 -1.48
C THR A 478 0.31 19.11 -0.12
N ALA A 479 1.10 18.80 0.90
CA ALA A 479 0.62 18.62 2.27
C ALA A 479 -0.01 19.92 2.81
N ALA A 480 0.66 21.08 2.61
CA ALA A 480 0.13 22.38 2.99
C ALA A 480 -1.20 22.71 2.30
N ARG A 481 -1.35 22.39 1.00
CA ARG A 481 -2.62 22.55 0.27
C ARG A 481 -3.74 21.68 0.82
N ALA A 482 -3.44 20.46 1.23
CA ALA A 482 -4.39 19.57 1.91
C ALA A 482 -4.58 19.97 3.41
N GLY A 483 -3.81 20.92 3.92
CA GLY A 483 -3.70 21.34 5.32
C GLY A 483 -3.09 20.29 6.24
N ILE A 484 -2.47 19.24 5.71
CA ILE A 484 -1.97 18.10 6.47
C ILE A 484 -0.53 18.38 6.91
N ALA A 485 -0.25 18.21 8.20
CA ALA A 485 1.11 18.25 8.71
C ALA A 485 1.84 16.93 8.40
N LEU A 486 3.04 17.02 7.83
CA LEU A 486 3.89 15.85 7.59
C LEU A 486 4.52 15.37 8.90
N PRO A 487 4.72 14.05 9.07
CA PRO A 487 5.51 13.52 10.19
C PRO A 487 6.98 13.89 10.05
N THR A 488 7.72 13.72 11.14
CA THR A 488 9.20 13.74 11.10
C THR A 488 9.68 12.63 10.18
N THR A 489 10.53 13.00 9.22
CA THR A 489 11.02 12.07 8.20
C THR A 489 12.17 11.21 8.71
N ILE A 490 12.22 9.96 8.26
CA ILE A 490 13.29 9.01 8.53
C ILE A 490 13.75 8.30 7.26
N SER A 491 14.95 7.72 7.28
CA SER A 491 15.36 6.74 6.25
C SER A 491 14.75 5.38 6.54
N ALA A 492 14.69 4.50 5.52
CA ALA A 492 14.18 3.15 5.71
C ALA A 492 15.10 2.32 6.62
N ALA A 493 16.41 2.60 6.62
CA ALA A 493 17.36 1.96 7.53
C ALA A 493 17.15 2.36 9.00
N GLY A 494 16.64 3.57 9.26
CA GLY A 494 16.29 4.06 10.59
C GLY A 494 14.88 3.65 11.06
N SER A 495 14.12 2.95 10.23
CA SER A 495 12.80 2.41 10.58
C SER A 495 12.94 1.15 11.43
N TRP A 496 12.01 0.95 12.37
CA TRP A 496 11.95 -0.27 13.17
C TRP A 496 11.77 -1.54 12.32
N THR A 497 11.10 -1.40 11.17
CA THR A 497 10.91 -2.48 10.20
C THR A 497 12.24 -2.98 9.67
N GLY A 498 13.17 -2.08 9.35
CA GLY A 498 14.51 -2.48 8.90
C GLY A 498 15.28 -3.27 9.95
N THR A 499 15.04 -3.03 11.23
CA THR A 499 15.76 -3.68 12.33
C THR A 499 15.11 -4.96 12.85
N ALA A 500 13.90 -5.28 12.39
CA ALA A 500 13.21 -6.49 12.81
C ALA A 500 13.94 -7.73 12.25
N THR A 501 14.10 -8.76 13.08
CA THR A 501 14.65 -10.05 12.67
C THR A 501 13.90 -11.16 13.41
N ALA A 502 13.98 -12.41 12.93
CA ALA A 502 13.40 -13.53 13.64
C ALA A 502 14.34 -14.74 13.69
N TRP A 503 14.17 -15.55 14.73
CA TRP A 503 14.99 -16.71 15.04
C TRP A 503 14.10 -17.86 15.49
N TRP A 504 14.25 -19.03 14.91
CA TRP A 504 13.70 -20.24 15.51
C TRP A 504 14.48 -20.54 16.79
N VAL A 505 13.79 -20.69 17.91
CA VAL A 505 14.37 -20.88 19.25
C VAL A 505 13.83 -22.12 19.98
N GLY A 506 12.76 -22.72 19.49
CA GLY A 506 12.11 -23.87 20.12
C GLY A 506 11.18 -24.60 19.17
N SER A 507 10.66 -25.75 19.62
CA SER A 507 9.51 -26.37 18.98
C SER A 507 8.23 -25.57 19.30
N PRO A 508 7.22 -25.57 18.41
CA PRO A 508 5.92 -25.00 18.71
C PRO A 508 5.33 -25.54 20.02
N LEU A 509 4.76 -24.65 20.83
CA LEU A 509 4.07 -24.98 22.08
C LEU A 509 2.57 -25.26 21.86
N HIS A 510 2.02 -24.91 20.69
CA HIS A 510 0.65 -25.25 20.29
C HIS A 510 0.60 -26.62 19.63
N ASN A 511 -0.43 -27.40 19.95
CA ASN A 511 -0.78 -28.57 19.18
C ASN A 511 -1.64 -28.14 17.98
N ASP A 512 -1.49 -28.81 16.82
CA ASP A 512 -2.30 -28.56 15.61
C ASP A 512 -3.83 -28.59 15.86
N MET A 513 -4.24 -29.27 16.93
CA MET A 513 -5.65 -29.41 17.35
C MET A 513 -6.29 -28.13 17.90
N ASP A 514 -5.51 -27.09 18.24
CA ASP A 514 -6.04 -25.85 18.84
C ASP A 514 -6.67 -24.88 17.82
N TYR A 515 -6.49 -25.11 16.51
CA TYR A 515 -6.87 -24.18 15.44
C TYR A 515 -8.04 -24.65 14.55
N SER A 516 -8.58 -25.85 14.80
CA SER A 516 -9.68 -26.44 14.02
C SER A 516 -11.09 -26.12 14.56
N ARG A 517 -11.26 -25.02 15.31
CA ARG A 517 -12.56 -24.56 15.83
C ARG A 517 -12.92 -23.14 15.41
#